data_AF-A0A534C4P7-F1
#
_entry.id   AF-A0A534C4P7-F1
#
_cell.length_a   1.000
_cell.length_b   1.000
_cell.length_c   1.000
_cell.angle_alpha   90.00
_cell.angle_beta   90.00
_cell.angle_gamma   90.00
#
_symmetry.space_group_name_H-M   'P 1'
#
loop_
_entity.id
_entity.type
_entity.pdbx_description
1 polymer ?
#
loop_
_entity_poly.entity_id
_entity_poly.type
_entity_poly.pdbx_seq_one_letter_code
_entity_poly.pdbx_strand_id
1 'polypeptide(L)'
;MPLKDAFIVTKLKDAGVIILGKGTLTEFANFFALANPSGYSSQLRFQLFEEGGDIARVGYGFNPFDPRPDPRPDVINDGIRLTRRDDGRPALDTGGSSSGPGIAVSANLAAVGVGTETSGSILSPSSANLLVGIKPTVGLVSRTGIVPITADQDTAG
;
A
#
# COMPACT_ATOMS: atom_id res chain seq x y z
N MET A 1 -13.82 10.40 8.35
CA MET A 1 -13.57 10.67 6.91
C MET A 1 -13.15 12.13 6.77
N PRO A 2 -12.27 12.50 5.83
CA PRO A 2 -11.91 13.89 5.63
C PRO A 2 -13.15 14.72 5.27
N LEU A 3 -13.19 15.98 5.71
CA LEU A 3 -14.33 16.89 5.48
C LEU A 3 -14.45 17.35 4.02
N LYS A 4 -13.37 17.22 3.25
CA LYS A 4 -13.29 17.63 1.84
C LYS A 4 -12.58 16.55 1.04
N ASP A 5 -12.99 16.40 -0.22
CA ASP A 5 -12.28 15.58 -1.19
C ASP A 5 -10.90 16.18 -1.50
N ALA A 6 -9.93 15.30 -1.80
CA ALA A 6 -8.67 15.73 -2.41
C ALA A 6 -8.92 16.27 -3.82
N PHE A 7 -8.05 17.15 -4.32
CA PHE A 7 -8.21 17.76 -5.64
C PHE A 7 -8.43 16.71 -6.74
N ILE A 8 -7.61 15.66 -6.75
CA ILE A 8 -7.75 14.58 -7.75
C ILE A 8 -9.08 13.83 -7.61
N VAL A 9 -9.59 13.64 -6.39
CA VAL A 9 -10.88 12.97 -6.17
C VAL A 9 -12.02 13.81 -6.72
N THR A 10 -11.99 15.14 -6.52
CA THR A 10 -12.96 16.06 -7.15
C THR A 10 -12.90 15.93 -8.68
N LYS A 11 -11.70 15.99 -9.28
CA LYS A 11 -11.53 15.87 -10.74
C LYS A 11 -12.03 14.53 -11.28
N LEU A 12 -11.80 13.43 -10.55
CA LEU A 12 -12.28 12.10 -10.94
C LEU A 12 -13.82 12.01 -10.87
N LYS A 13 -14.43 12.52 -9.78
CA LYS A 13 -15.90 12.55 -9.66
C LYS A 13 -16.54 13.43 -10.75
N ASP A 14 -15.97 14.59 -11.04
CA ASP A 14 -16.44 15.48 -12.12
C ASP A 14 -16.35 14.81 -13.50
N ALA A 15 -15.38 13.91 -13.69
CA ALA A 15 -15.24 13.10 -14.89
C ALA A 15 -16.17 11.86 -14.94
N GLY A 16 -17.02 11.67 -13.94
CA GLY A 16 -17.98 10.56 -13.86
C GLY A 16 -17.41 9.27 -13.24
N VAL A 17 -16.24 9.33 -12.60
CA VAL A 17 -15.65 8.15 -11.93
C VAL A 17 -16.40 7.81 -10.66
N ILE A 18 -16.74 6.53 -10.50
CA ILE A 18 -17.29 5.97 -9.26
C ILE A 18 -16.14 5.50 -8.36
N ILE A 19 -16.05 6.07 -7.16
CA ILE A 19 -15.04 5.67 -6.16
C ILE A 19 -15.56 4.47 -5.37
N LEU A 20 -15.02 3.29 -5.62
CA LEU A 20 -15.42 2.05 -4.93
C LEU A 20 -14.98 2.02 -3.46
N GLY A 21 -13.84 2.63 -3.13
CA GLY A 21 -13.31 2.62 -1.77
C GLY A 21 -11.86 3.09 -1.70
N LYS A 22 -11.19 2.74 -0.60
CA LYS A 22 -9.76 3.01 -0.38
C LYS A 22 -9.04 1.69 -0.17
N GLY A 23 -7.93 1.49 -0.88
CA GLY A 23 -7.02 0.38 -0.62
C GLY A 23 -6.22 0.60 0.66
N THR A 24 -5.64 -0.49 1.18
CA THR A 24 -4.57 -0.41 2.21
C THR A 24 -3.32 0.29 1.64
N LEU A 25 -2.38 0.63 2.52
CA LEU A 25 -1.07 1.16 2.16
C LEU A 25 -0.03 0.73 3.19
N THR A 26 1.24 0.74 2.82
CA THR A 26 2.33 0.58 3.79
C THR A 26 2.35 1.78 4.72
N GLU A 27 2.19 1.55 6.02
CA GLU A 27 1.87 2.57 7.02
C GLU A 27 2.70 3.86 6.92
N PHE A 28 2.03 5.01 7.03
CA PHE A 28 2.59 6.35 6.79
C PHE A 28 3.37 6.47 5.46
N ALA A 29 2.84 5.86 4.40
CA ALA A 29 3.47 5.83 3.10
C ALA A 29 4.92 5.31 3.12
N ASN A 30 5.19 4.33 3.99
CA ASN A 30 6.52 3.76 4.26
C ASN A 30 7.53 4.74 4.91
N PHE A 31 7.04 5.78 5.60
CA PHE A 31 7.88 6.78 6.28
C PHE A 31 7.74 6.72 7.81
N PHE A 32 7.67 5.51 8.35
CA PHE A 32 7.51 5.28 9.79
C PHE A 32 8.75 4.65 10.45
N ALA A 33 9.34 3.64 9.81
CA ALA A 33 10.48 2.90 10.32
C ALA A 33 11.35 2.35 9.19
N LEU A 34 12.64 2.13 9.45
CA LEU A 34 13.63 1.66 8.46
C LEU A 34 13.29 0.29 7.86
N ALA A 35 12.55 -0.55 8.58
CA ALA A 35 12.19 -1.91 8.16
C ALA A 35 10.68 -2.13 8.23
N ASN A 36 9.88 -1.15 7.75
CA ASN A 36 8.44 -1.31 7.70
C ASN A 36 8.07 -2.36 6.63
N PRO A 37 7.33 -3.43 6.96
CA PRO A 37 6.94 -4.41 5.98
C PRO A 37 6.02 -3.81 4.91
N SER A 38 6.35 -4.03 3.64
CA SER A 38 5.49 -3.68 2.51
C SER A 38 4.07 -4.20 2.71
N GLY A 39 3.08 -3.36 2.47
CA GLY A 39 1.68 -3.69 2.56
C GLY A 39 1.10 -3.78 3.98
N TYR A 40 1.91 -3.59 5.02
CA TYR A 40 1.43 -3.58 6.40
C TYR A 40 0.80 -2.23 6.81
N SER A 41 -0.32 -2.29 7.52
CA SER A 41 -0.95 -1.16 8.21
C SER A 41 -1.63 -1.60 9.50
N SER A 42 -1.43 -0.85 10.59
CA SER A 42 -2.17 -1.08 11.83
C SER A 42 -3.68 -0.87 11.64
N GLN A 43 -4.08 0.07 10.77
CA GLN A 43 -5.48 0.29 10.44
C GLN A 43 -6.11 -0.95 9.80
N LEU A 44 -5.40 -1.59 8.86
CA LEU A 44 -5.86 -2.84 8.24
C LEU A 44 -5.92 -3.97 9.29
N ARG A 45 -4.95 -4.03 10.21
CA ARG A 45 -4.97 -4.99 11.33
C ARG A 45 -6.24 -4.85 12.17
N PHE A 46 -6.63 -3.63 12.54
CA PHE A 46 -7.86 -3.42 13.30
C PHE A 46 -9.14 -3.77 12.52
N GLN A 47 -9.11 -3.62 11.20
CA GLN A 47 -10.26 -3.94 10.33
C GLN A 47 -10.44 -5.43 10.09
N LEU A 48 -9.34 -6.21 10.12
CA LEU A 48 -9.34 -7.64 9.80
C LEU A 48 -9.17 -8.56 11.02
N PHE A 49 -8.96 -8.01 12.21
CA PHE A 49 -8.81 -8.83 13.41
C PHE A 49 -10.14 -9.48 13.80
N GLU A 50 -10.11 -10.81 13.97
CA GLU A 50 -11.21 -11.61 14.48
C GLU A 50 -10.88 -12.10 15.89
N GLU A 51 -11.90 -12.20 16.75
CA GLU A 51 -11.73 -12.69 18.13
C GLU A 51 -11.17 -14.12 18.13
N GLY A 52 -10.11 -14.35 18.92
CA GLY A 52 -9.38 -15.62 18.94
C GLY A 52 -8.30 -15.76 17.85
N GLY A 53 -8.16 -14.78 16.95
CA GLY A 53 -7.10 -14.73 15.95
C GLY A 53 -5.73 -14.31 16.49
N ASP A 54 -4.67 -14.65 15.77
CA ASP A 54 -3.31 -14.18 16.10
C ASP A 54 -3.09 -12.75 15.61
N ILE A 55 -3.15 -11.80 16.54
CA ILE A 55 -2.96 -10.38 16.26
C ILE A 55 -1.58 -10.06 15.64
N ALA A 56 -0.58 -10.91 15.86
CA ALA A 56 0.74 -10.72 15.29
C ALA A 56 0.76 -10.98 13.77
N ARG A 57 -0.21 -11.74 13.23
CA ARG A 57 -0.24 -12.21 11.85
C ARG A 57 -1.22 -11.48 10.93
N VAL A 58 -1.84 -10.41 11.41
CA VAL A 58 -2.82 -9.60 10.66
C VAL A 58 -2.30 -8.20 10.35
N GLY A 59 -2.89 -7.56 9.35
CA GLY A 59 -2.58 -6.19 8.94
C GLY A 59 -1.84 -6.05 7.62
N TYR A 60 -1.69 -7.14 6.86
CA TYR A 60 -0.99 -7.16 5.58
C TYR A 60 -1.96 -7.22 4.40
N GLY A 61 -1.63 -6.49 3.34
CA GLY A 61 -2.14 -6.79 2.01
C GLY A 61 -1.45 -8.03 1.42
N PHE A 62 -2.16 -8.76 0.56
CA PHE A 62 -1.65 -9.97 -0.08
C PHE A 62 -1.58 -9.81 -1.60
N ASN A 63 -0.47 -10.24 -2.19
CA ASN A 63 -0.28 -10.19 -3.63
C ASN A 63 -1.19 -11.25 -4.28
N PRO A 64 -2.01 -10.90 -5.29
CA PRO A 64 -2.97 -11.83 -5.86
C PRO A 64 -2.32 -13.01 -6.62
N PHE A 65 -1.04 -12.92 -6.98
CA PHE A 65 -0.33 -14.03 -7.63
C PHE A 65 0.16 -15.11 -6.65
N ASP A 66 0.36 -14.76 -5.37
CA ASP A 66 0.56 -15.73 -4.28
C ASP A 66 0.08 -15.11 -2.96
N PRO A 67 -1.21 -15.33 -2.58
CA PRO A 67 -1.81 -14.70 -1.42
C PRO A 67 -1.52 -15.45 -0.11
N ARG A 68 -0.55 -16.38 -0.10
CA ARG A 68 -0.20 -17.10 1.13
C ARG A 68 0.68 -16.23 2.03
N PRO A 69 0.61 -16.39 3.36
CA PRO A 69 1.63 -15.88 4.27
C PRO A 69 2.99 -16.53 4.01
N ASP A 70 4.08 -15.81 4.27
CA ASP A 70 5.45 -16.34 4.17
C ASP A 70 5.61 -17.52 5.16
N PRO A 71 5.92 -18.74 4.67
CA PRO A 71 6.01 -19.92 5.52
C PRO A 71 7.37 -20.06 6.21
N ARG A 72 8.33 -19.18 5.90
CA ARG A 72 9.71 -19.32 6.40
C ARG A 72 9.76 -18.98 7.88
N PRO A 73 10.43 -19.84 8.70
CA PRO A 73 10.63 -19.55 10.10
C PRO A 73 11.56 -18.34 10.28
N ASP A 74 11.54 -17.77 11.48
CA ASP A 74 12.42 -16.66 11.86
C ASP A 74 13.89 -17.04 11.67
N VAL A 75 14.61 -16.27 10.86
CA VAL A 75 16.06 -16.44 10.66
C VAL A 75 16.77 -15.44 11.55
N ILE A 76 17.54 -15.93 12.51
CA ILE A 76 18.47 -15.13 13.32
C ILE A 76 19.80 -15.10 12.55
N ASN A 77 20.08 -14.05 11.81
CA ASN A 77 21.44 -13.80 11.31
C ASN A 77 22.18 -12.94 12.35
N ASP A 78 23.25 -13.48 12.91
CA ASP A 78 24.25 -12.75 13.70
C ASP A 78 23.72 -11.95 14.91
N GLY A 79 22.73 -12.50 15.63
CA GLY A 79 22.21 -11.88 16.85
C GLY A 79 21.35 -10.63 16.62
N ILE A 80 21.17 -10.20 15.36
CA ILE A 80 20.25 -9.13 14.96
C ILE A 80 19.04 -9.81 14.30
N ARG A 81 17.86 -9.68 14.90
CA ARG A 81 16.60 -10.18 14.31
C ARG A 81 16.23 -9.33 13.09
N LEU A 82 16.78 -9.67 11.92
CA LEU A 82 16.54 -8.90 10.70
C LEU A 82 15.22 -9.23 10.00
N THR A 83 14.67 -10.44 10.15
CA THR A 83 13.33 -10.75 9.63
C THR A 83 12.60 -11.79 10.47
N ARG A 84 11.63 -11.37 11.28
CA ARG A 84 10.54 -12.27 11.69
C ARG A 84 9.75 -12.57 10.41
N ARG A 85 9.75 -13.80 9.92
CA ARG A 85 9.09 -14.15 8.63
C ARG A 85 7.79 -14.91 8.84
N ASP A 86 7.63 -15.54 9.99
CA ASP A 86 6.37 -16.17 10.39
C ASP A 86 5.48 -15.20 11.18
N ASP A 87 5.35 -13.97 10.68
CA ASP A 87 4.59 -12.87 11.30
C ASP A 87 3.38 -12.43 10.48
N GLY A 88 2.91 -13.30 9.58
CA GLY A 88 1.73 -13.07 8.74
C GLY A 88 1.97 -12.20 7.50
N ARG A 89 3.19 -11.72 7.26
CA ARG A 89 3.53 -11.03 6.01
C ARG A 89 3.32 -11.95 4.79
N PRO A 90 3.03 -11.40 3.59
CA PRO A 90 2.78 -12.21 2.41
C PRO A 90 4.07 -12.91 1.92
N ALA A 91 3.91 -14.10 1.35
CA ALA A 91 4.99 -14.88 0.75
C ALA A 91 5.58 -14.18 -0.48
N LEU A 92 4.73 -13.50 -1.25
CA LEU A 92 5.10 -12.63 -2.34
C LEU A 92 4.83 -11.17 -1.96
N ASP A 93 5.85 -10.33 -2.10
CA ASP A 93 5.74 -8.92 -1.74
C ASP A 93 4.70 -8.21 -2.63
N THR A 94 3.93 -7.31 -2.04
CA THR A 94 2.96 -6.46 -2.73
C THR A 94 3.59 -5.16 -3.22
N GLY A 95 4.84 -4.88 -2.85
CA GLY A 95 5.46 -3.57 -2.97
C GLY A 95 4.78 -2.55 -2.07
N GLY A 96 5.20 -1.30 -2.17
CA GLY A 96 4.63 -0.25 -1.33
C GLY A 96 5.24 1.11 -1.63
N SER A 97 4.63 2.19 -1.15
CA SER A 97 3.52 2.17 -0.18
C SER A 97 2.12 1.99 -0.76
N SER A 98 1.88 2.20 -2.06
CA SER A 98 0.54 2.04 -2.69
C SER A 98 0.16 0.57 -2.94
N SER A 99 0.35 -0.27 -1.92
CA SER A 99 0.08 -1.71 -2.00
C SER A 99 -1.38 -2.02 -2.31
N GLY A 100 -2.34 -1.38 -1.62
CA GLY A 100 -3.77 -1.64 -1.80
C GLY A 100 -4.27 -1.36 -3.23
N PRO A 101 -4.01 -0.18 -3.82
CA PRO A 101 -4.32 0.06 -5.23
C PRO A 101 -3.69 -0.96 -6.18
N GLY A 102 -2.42 -1.33 -5.97
CA GLY A 102 -1.73 -2.35 -6.78
C GLY A 102 -2.40 -3.72 -6.69
N ILE A 103 -2.71 -4.17 -5.48
CA ILE A 103 -3.42 -5.43 -5.22
C ILE A 103 -4.81 -5.41 -5.86
N ALA A 104 -5.59 -4.36 -5.62
CA ALA A 104 -6.99 -4.28 -6.04
C ALA A 104 -7.15 -4.27 -7.56
N VAL A 105 -6.30 -3.54 -8.28
CA VAL A 105 -6.33 -3.52 -9.76
C VAL A 105 -5.87 -4.85 -10.32
N SER A 106 -4.77 -5.42 -9.78
CA SER A 106 -4.23 -6.70 -10.24
C SER A 106 -5.21 -7.87 -10.01
N ALA A 107 -5.97 -7.82 -8.91
CA ALA A 107 -7.02 -8.77 -8.60
C ALA A 107 -8.36 -8.52 -9.34
N ASN A 108 -8.42 -7.57 -10.28
CA ASN A 108 -9.64 -7.16 -11.00
C ASN A 108 -10.80 -6.69 -10.10
N LEU A 109 -10.49 -6.14 -8.92
CA LEU A 109 -11.50 -5.58 -8.00
C LEU A 109 -11.86 -4.13 -8.36
N ALA A 110 -10.98 -3.44 -9.11
CA ALA A 110 -11.21 -2.10 -9.63
C ALA A 110 -10.58 -1.97 -11.02
N ALA A 111 -11.18 -1.16 -11.90
CA ALA A 111 -10.68 -0.94 -13.25
C ALA A 111 -9.33 -0.18 -13.27
N VAL A 112 -9.15 0.76 -12.33
CA VAL A 112 -7.92 1.54 -12.13
C VAL A 112 -7.76 1.84 -10.64
N GLY A 113 -6.52 2.17 -10.23
CA GLY A 113 -6.18 2.56 -8.88
C GLY A 113 -5.39 3.87 -8.92
N VAL A 114 -5.51 4.67 -7.86
CA VAL A 114 -4.69 5.87 -7.66
C VAL A 114 -3.72 5.59 -6.52
N GLY A 115 -2.44 5.75 -6.79
CA GLY A 115 -1.37 5.67 -5.80
C GLY A 115 -0.74 7.04 -5.54
N THR A 116 0.17 7.07 -4.58
CA THR A 116 1.03 8.23 -4.34
C THR A 116 2.47 7.78 -4.24
N GLU A 117 3.38 8.54 -4.81
CA GLU A 117 4.80 8.24 -4.79
C GLU A 117 5.66 9.41 -4.35
N THR A 118 6.48 9.14 -3.33
CA THR A 118 7.65 9.92 -2.96
C THR A 118 8.88 9.35 -3.67
N SER A 119 9.13 8.04 -3.47
CA SER A 119 10.19 7.30 -4.17
C SER A 119 9.80 5.82 -4.25
N GLY A 120 9.42 5.36 -5.44
CA GLY A 120 8.98 3.98 -5.70
C GLY A 120 7.54 3.62 -5.30
N SER A 121 6.83 4.41 -4.51
CA SER A 121 5.53 4.00 -3.94
C SER A 121 4.35 3.81 -4.91
N ILE A 122 4.48 4.12 -6.20
CA ILE A 122 3.59 3.72 -7.29
C ILE A 122 4.28 2.62 -8.14
N LEU A 123 5.55 2.81 -8.50
CA LEU A 123 6.27 1.93 -9.42
C LEU A 123 6.60 0.55 -8.82
N SER A 124 6.98 0.51 -7.54
CA SER A 124 7.25 -0.71 -6.77
C SER A 124 6.03 -1.62 -6.66
N PRO A 125 4.87 -1.17 -6.15
CA PRO A 125 3.68 -2.03 -6.13
C PRO A 125 3.16 -2.35 -7.53
N SER A 126 3.33 -1.47 -8.52
CA SER A 126 2.96 -1.81 -9.90
C SER A 126 3.80 -2.96 -10.45
N SER A 127 5.13 -2.91 -10.25
CA SER A 127 6.04 -3.97 -10.68
C SER A 127 5.77 -5.29 -9.96
N ALA A 128 5.51 -5.24 -8.64
CA ALA A 128 5.24 -6.41 -7.82
C ALA A 128 3.90 -7.10 -8.17
N ASN A 129 2.91 -6.34 -8.65
CA ASN A 129 1.57 -6.84 -8.97
C ASN A 129 1.30 -6.90 -10.49
N LEU A 130 2.36 -6.90 -11.33
CA LEU A 130 2.26 -7.03 -12.79
C LEU A 130 1.34 -5.98 -13.45
N LEU A 131 1.45 -4.73 -13.02
CA LEU A 131 0.69 -3.60 -13.52
C LEU A 131 1.58 -2.54 -14.18
N VAL A 132 0.95 -1.69 -14.98
CA VAL A 132 1.53 -0.42 -15.40
C VAL A 132 1.36 0.59 -14.27
N GLY A 133 2.47 1.19 -13.84
CA GLY A 133 2.49 2.29 -12.88
C GLY A 133 3.05 3.55 -13.52
N ILE A 134 2.42 4.70 -13.27
CA ILE A 134 2.87 5.99 -13.78
C ILE A 134 3.12 6.89 -12.58
N LYS A 135 4.36 7.31 -12.39
CA LYS A 135 4.71 8.41 -11.49
C LYS A 135 4.88 9.69 -12.33
N PRO A 136 3.94 10.64 -12.29
CA PRO A 136 4.07 11.86 -13.06
C PRO A 136 5.27 12.73 -12.63
N THR A 137 5.56 13.75 -13.45
CA THR A 137 6.39 14.87 -13.03
C THR A 137 5.77 15.54 -11.80
N VAL A 138 6.59 15.83 -10.79
CA VAL A 138 6.13 16.52 -9.58
C VAL A 138 5.53 17.87 -9.97
N GLY A 139 4.31 18.14 -9.49
CA GLY A 139 3.55 19.35 -9.83
C GLY A 139 2.54 19.19 -10.97
N LEU A 140 2.59 18.10 -11.75
CA LEU A 140 1.57 17.85 -12.80
C LEU A 140 0.19 17.59 -12.20
N VAL A 141 0.14 16.80 -11.13
CA VAL A 141 -1.10 16.50 -10.37
C VAL A 141 -1.02 17.24 -9.03
N SER A 142 -2.07 18.00 -8.69
CA SER A 142 -2.12 18.68 -7.39
C SER A 142 -2.20 17.67 -6.25
N ARG A 143 -1.48 17.97 -5.16
CA ARG A 143 -1.42 17.17 -3.94
C ARG A 143 -2.38 17.64 -2.85
N THR A 144 -3.20 18.64 -3.13
CA THR A 144 -4.16 19.17 -2.15
C THR A 144 -5.09 18.06 -1.66
N GLY A 145 -5.12 17.85 -0.35
CA GLY A 145 -5.94 16.82 0.30
C GLY A 145 -5.29 15.43 0.36
N ILE A 146 -4.01 15.29 -0.01
CA ILE A 146 -3.22 14.07 0.18
C ILE A 146 -2.32 14.27 1.41
N VAL A 147 -2.25 13.26 2.29
CA VAL A 147 -1.32 13.27 3.43
C VAL A 147 0.11 13.17 2.89
N PRO A 148 1.00 14.13 3.19
CA PRO A 148 2.31 14.22 2.56
C PRO A 148 3.38 13.37 3.27
N ILE A 149 4.46 13.07 2.54
CA ILE A 149 5.80 12.84 3.10
C ILE A 149 6.67 14.06 2.82
N THR A 150 6.86 14.44 1.55
CA THR A 150 7.65 15.62 1.16
C THR A 150 7.16 16.30 -0.12
N ALA A 151 7.06 17.63 -0.07
CA ALA A 151 6.63 18.44 -1.20
C ALA A 151 7.59 18.42 -2.40
N ASP A 152 8.83 17.97 -2.22
CA ASP A 152 9.83 17.93 -3.31
C ASP A 152 9.69 16.72 -4.21
N GLN A 153 9.05 15.65 -3.72
CA GLN A 153 9.00 14.38 -4.44
C GLN A 153 7.60 13.80 -4.58
N ASP A 154 6.68 14.11 -3.66
CA ASP A 154 5.35 13.52 -3.66
C ASP A 154 4.62 13.84 -4.96
N THR A 155 3.87 12.87 -5.47
CA THR A 155 2.90 13.06 -6.54
C THR A 155 1.87 11.93 -6.52
N ALA A 156 0.65 12.19 -7.00
CA ALA A 156 -0.35 11.15 -7.23
C ALA A 156 -0.31 10.70 -8.69
N GLY A 157 -0.58 9.42 -8.93
CA GLY A 157 -0.55 8.81 -10.26
C GLY A 157 -1.37 7.53 -10.32
#